data_AF-D5HC87-F1
#
_entry.id   AF-D5HC87-F1
#
_cell.length_a   1.000
_cell.length_b   1.000
_cell.length_c   1.000
_cell.angle_alpha   90.00
_cell.angle_beta   90.00
_cell.angle_gamma   90.00
#
_symmetry.space_group_name_H-M   'P 1'
#
loop_
_entity.id
_entity.type
_entity.pdbx_description
1 polymer ?
#
loop_
_entity_poly.entity_id
_entity_poly.type
_entity_poly.pdbx_seq_one_letter_code
_entity_poly.pdbx_strand_id
1 'polypeptide(L)'
;MMNTKRFLLVLATFTAFTLMGTDAACAQVEKTLQRTDANGQIVQTPYVTYEEFRSVTLHCPDGQVPLRVLLTVSSLDEVIRLLGDPQSVERNDDPDDASFTAWLHYGRDTIVEYHGFADGRLGLTSIELRSPKWGLEIGSKKLSPGIEIAGLDKKVRRSAVSGNLSKKKNKSGLGTIYIEKPNASKNGKVEPLMNGMTQFNFKTGETGTVEVVRISRIVPN
;
A
#
# COMPACT_ATOMS: atom_id res chain seq x y z
N MET A 1 46.87 -58.84 17.14
CA MET A 1 46.91 -58.46 15.71
C MET A 1 45.53 -57.93 15.32
N MET A 2 45.32 -56.62 15.44
CA MET A 2 44.06 -55.94 15.15
C MET A 2 44.10 -55.44 13.71
N ASN A 3 43.19 -55.93 12.87
CA ASN A 3 43.11 -55.56 11.47
C ASN A 3 42.11 -54.41 11.28
N THR A 4 42.62 -53.32 10.71
CA THR A 4 42.01 -52.01 10.59
C THR A 4 40.96 -51.99 9.48
N LYS A 5 39.70 -51.70 9.83
CA LYS A 5 38.64 -51.43 8.84
C LYS A 5 38.87 -50.05 8.22
N ARG A 6 39.16 -50.00 6.91
CA ARG A 6 39.19 -48.76 6.12
C ARG A 6 37.75 -48.32 5.84
N PHE A 7 37.38 -47.14 6.32
CA PHE A 7 36.15 -46.46 5.96
C PHE A 7 36.29 -45.91 4.52
N LEU A 8 35.37 -46.32 3.63
CA LEU A 8 35.21 -45.71 2.33
C LEU A 8 34.35 -44.45 2.50
N LEU A 9 34.92 -43.29 2.20
CA LEU A 9 34.22 -42.00 2.20
C LEU A 9 33.36 -41.94 0.93
N VAL A 10 32.03 -41.95 1.06
CA VAL A 10 31.10 -41.69 -0.03
C VAL A 10 31.05 -40.18 -0.26
N LEU A 11 31.68 -39.71 -1.33
CA LEU A 11 31.62 -38.33 -1.79
C LEU A 11 30.27 -38.11 -2.48
N ALA A 12 29.27 -37.60 -1.76
CA ALA A 12 28.01 -37.16 -2.35
C ALA A 12 28.24 -35.82 -3.06
N THR A 13 28.37 -35.87 -4.39
CA THR A 13 28.30 -34.69 -5.25
C THR A 13 26.89 -34.11 -5.19
N PHE A 14 26.69 -33.05 -4.41
CA PHE A 14 25.50 -32.21 -4.49
C PHE A 14 25.54 -31.44 -5.81
N THR A 15 24.82 -31.96 -6.81
CA THR A 15 24.40 -31.17 -7.96
C THR A 15 23.40 -30.13 -7.47
N ALA A 16 23.86 -28.90 -7.30
CA ALA A 16 22.99 -27.76 -7.09
C ALA A 16 22.10 -27.61 -8.33
N PHE A 17 20.85 -28.09 -8.24
CA PHE A 17 19.83 -27.69 -9.18
C PHE A 17 19.61 -26.20 -8.99
N THR A 18 20.10 -25.42 -9.95
CA THR A 18 19.60 -24.08 -10.25
C THR A 18 18.09 -24.20 -10.44
N LEU A 19 17.33 -23.86 -9.40
CA LEU A 19 15.95 -23.47 -9.57
C LEU A 19 16.01 -22.13 -10.31
N MET A 20 15.96 -22.19 -11.65
CA MET A 20 15.49 -21.05 -12.42
C MET A 20 14.04 -20.83 -11.97
N GLY A 21 13.89 -19.99 -10.95
CA GLY A 21 12.62 -19.44 -10.56
C GLY A 21 12.04 -18.83 -11.82
N THR A 22 10.93 -19.41 -12.28
CA THR A 22 10.03 -18.70 -13.17
C THR A 22 9.78 -17.34 -12.53
N ASP A 23 9.95 -16.26 -13.29
CA ASP A 23 9.58 -14.89 -12.90
C ASP A 23 8.08 -14.85 -12.60
N ALA A 24 7.70 -15.38 -11.44
CA ALA A 24 6.43 -15.13 -10.81
C ALA A 24 6.54 -13.70 -10.30
N ALA A 25 6.29 -12.73 -11.17
CA ALA A 25 6.10 -11.35 -10.76
C ALA A 25 5.02 -11.36 -9.65
N CYS A 26 5.44 -11.23 -8.38
CA CYS A 26 4.57 -11.31 -7.21
C CYS A 26 3.41 -10.31 -7.36
N ALA A 27 2.21 -10.70 -6.94
CA ALA A 27 1.04 -9.86 -7.10
C ALA A 27 1.16 -8.53 -6.33
N GLN A 28 0.32 -7.54 -6.69
CA GLN A 28 0.15 -6.34 -5.86
C GLN A 28 -0.33 -6.74 -4.45
N VAL A 29 -1.27 -7.68 -4.40
CA VAL A 29 -1.78 -8.27 -3.16
C VAL A 29 -2.23 -9.71 -3.43
N GLU A 30 -1.73 -10.67 -2.66
CA GLU A 30 -2.16 -12.07 -2.78
C GLU A 30 -3.27 -12.45 -1.80
N LYS A 31 -3.40 -11.75 -0.68
CA LYS A 31 -4.30 -12.15 0.40
C LYS A 31 -5.66 -11.48 0.26
N THR A 32 -6.71 -12.21 0.65
CA THR A 32 -8.09 -11.72 0.67
C THR A 32 -8.77 -12.08 1.97
N LEU A 33 -9.60 -11.19 2.49
CA LEU A 33 -10.47 -11.48 3.63
C LEU A 33 -11.93 -11.42 3.19
N GLN A 34 -12.79 -12.24 3.82
CA GLN A 34 -14.22 -12.24 3.57
C GLN A 34 -14.87 -11.11 4.37
N ARG A 35 -15.66 -10.27 3.71
CA ARG A 35 -16.48 -9.24 4.33
C ARG A 35 -17.91 -9.34 3.85
N THR A 36 -18.84 -8.96 4.69
CA THR A 36 -20.19 -8.63 4.25
C THR A 36 -20.20 -7.19 3.72
N ASP A 37 -20.64 -6.99 2.49
CA ASP A 37 -20.84 -5.65 1.91
C ASP A 37 -22.12 -4.99 2.45
N ALA A 38 -22.39 -3.75 2.04
CA ALA A 38 -23.56 -2.99 2.47
C ALA A 38 -24.90 -3.65 2.07
N ASN A 39 -24.89 -4.59 1.13
CA ASN A 39 -26.05 -5.32 0.64
C ASN A 39 -26.19 -6.71 1.29
N GLY A 40 -25.37 -7.03 2.29
CA GLY A 40 -25.40 -8.33 2.96
C GLY A 40 -24.64 -9.45 2.21
N GLN A 41 -23.95 -9.15 1.11
CA GLN A 41 -23.25 -10.15 0.32
C GLN A 41 -21.83 -10.39 0.84
N ILE A 42 -21.39 -11.64 0.86
CA ILE A 42 -20.00 -11.97 1.18
C ILE A 42 -19.13 -11.66 -0.02
N VAL A 43 -18.24 -10.69 0.14
CA VAL A 43 -17.24 -10.27 -0.84
C VAL A 43 -15.82 -10.60 -0.36
N GLN A 44 -14.96 -11.02 -1.29
CA GLN A 44 -13.53 -11.17 -1.03
C GLN A 44 -12.82 -9.86 -1.33
N THR A 45 -12.24 -9.23 -0.31
CA THR A 45 -11.51 -7.97 -0.47
C THR A 45 -10.02 -8.20 -0.23
N PRO A 46 -9.12 -7.67 -1.09
CA PRO A 46 -7.69 -7.77 -0.88
C PRO A 46 -7.25 -7.04 0.39
N TYR A 47 -6.21 -7.55 1.04
CA TYR A 47 -5.58 -6.89 2.18
C TYR A 47 -4.08 -7.15 2.25
N VAL A 48 -3.37 -6.25 2.91
CA VAL A 48 -1.96 -6.40 3.29
C VAL A 48 -1.83 -6.49 4.81
N THR A 49 -0.79 -7.18 5.30
CA THR A 49 -0.46 -7.13 6.74
C THR A 49 0.03 -5.75 7.11
N TYR A 50 0.07 -5.44 8.41
CA TYR A 50 0.66 -4.18 8.87
C TYR A 50 2.14 -4.04 8.49
N GLU A 51 2.91 -5.13 8.52
CA GLU A 51 4.32 -5.11 8.12
C GLU A 51 4.51 -4.93 6.61
N GLU A 52 3.63 -5.52 5.79
CA GLU A 52 3.62 -5.25 4.34
C GLU A 52 3.25 -3.79 4.06
N PHE A 53 2.25 -3.24 4.75
CA PHE A 53 1.89 -1.82 4.66
C PHE A 53 3.10 -0.92 4.93
N ARG A 54 3.87 -1.18 5.98
CA ARG A 54 5.10 -0.43 6.30
C ARG A 54 6.20 -0.60 5.26
N SER A 55 6.18 -1.71 4.54
CA SER A 55 7.15 -2.05 3.49
C SER A 55 6.77 -1.52 2.11
N VAL A 56 5.55 -1.00 1.93
CA VAL A 56 5.13 -0.34 0.68
C VAL A 56 6.07 0.81 0.36
N THR A 57 6.45 0.93 -0.90
CA THR A 57 7.35 1.98 -1.37
C THR A 57 6.57 2.98 -2.20
N LEU A 58 6.64 4.26 -1.84
CA LEU A 58 6.16 5.36 -2.65
C LEU A 58 7.21 5.67 -3.72
N HIS A 59 6.84 5.52 -4.98
CA HIS A 59 7.58 6.00 -6.13
C HIS A 59 7.22 7.47 -6.36
N CYS A 60 8.22 8.35 -6.31
CA CYS A 60 8.12 9.76 -6.65
C CYS A 60 8.95 10.04 -7.92
N PRO A 61 8.80 11.22 -8.56
CA PRO A 61 9.51 11.53 -9.80
C PRO A 61 11.03 11.38 -9.72
N ASP A 62 11.61 11.69 -8.55
CA ASP A 62 13.06 11.75 -8.36
C ASP A 62 13.61 10.61 -7.48
N GLY A 63 12.77 9.62 -7.12
CA GLY A 63 13.23 8.52 -6.28
C GLY A 63 12.13 7.63 -5.72
N GLN A 64 12.45 6.98 -4.61
CA GLN A 64 11.55 6.06 -3.94
C GLN A 64 11.72 6.14 -2.42
N VAL A 65 10.59 6.16 -1.70
CA VAL A 65 10.57 6.31 -0.25
C VAL A 65 9.68 5.24 0.38
N PRO A 66 10.20 4.38 1.25
CA PRO A 66 9.37 3.42 1.99
C PRO A 66 8.37 4.14 2.90
N LEU A 67 7.11 3.67 2.96
CA LEU A 67 6.08 4.25 3.82
C LEU A 67 6.49 4.24 5.29
N ARG A 68 7.24 3.23 5.77
CA ARG A 68 7.77 3.24 7.14
C ARG A 68 8.55 4.50 7.50
N VAL A 69 9.21 5.15 6.53
CA VAL A 69 9.96 6.40 6.74
C VAL A 69 8.99 7.57 6.80
N LEU A 70 8.05 7.66 5.85
CA LEU A 70 7.03 8.72 5.82
C LEU A 70 6.10 8.69 7.04
N LEU A 71 5.91 7.51 7.64
CA LEU A 71 5.12 7.31 8.86
C LEU A 71 5.81 7.78 10.14
N THR A 72 7.12 8.06 10.09
CA THR A 72 7.95 8.38 11.27
C THR A 72 8.74 9.67 11.11
N VAL A 73 8.41 10.52 10.13
CA VAL A 73 9.05 11.83 9.96
C VAL A 73 8.84 12.71 11.19
N SER A 74 9.84 13.51 11.48
CA SER A 74 9.87 14.43 12.61
C SER A 74 9.44 15.86 12.25
N SER A 75 9.49 16.23 10.97
CA SER A 75 9.13 17.56 10.49
C SER A 75 8.64 17.55 9.04
N LEU A 76 7.97 18.63 8.60
CA LEU A 76 7.60 18.81 7.19
C LEU A 76 8.84 18.98 6.30
N ASP A 77 9.92 19.59 6.81
CA ASP A 77 11.19 19.72 6.06
C ASP A 77 11.80 18.35 5.75
N GLU A 78 11.66 17.39 6.66
CA GLU A 78 12.08 16.02 6.41
C GLU A 78 11.26 15.37 5.28
N VAL A 79 9.96 15.65 5.23
CA VAL A 79 9.08 15.18 4.12
C VAL A 79 9.54 15.79 2.79
N ILE A 80 9.79 17.09 2.75
CA ILE A 80 10.26 17.80 1.55
C ILE A 80 11.60 17.23 1.08
N ARG A 81 12.54 17.00 1.99
CA ARG A 81 13.83 16.36 1.65
C ARG A 81 13.67 14.95 1.06
N LEU A 82 12.67 14.19 1.53
CA LEU A 82 12.41 12.83 1.06
C LEU A 82 11.66 12.78 -0.29
N LEU A 83 10.73 13.69 -0.51
CA LEU A 83 9.81 13.66 -1.66
C LEU A 83 10.15 14.65 -2.76
N GLY A 84 11.09 15.56 -2.52
CA GLY A 84 11.42 16.70 -3.38
C GLY A 84 10.65 17.96 -2.97
N ASP A 85 10.86 19.03 -3.73
CA ASP A 85 10.21 20.31 -3.45
C ASP A 85 8.74 20.30 -3.88
N PRO A 86 7.78 20.54 -2.97
CA PRO A 86 6.39 20.74 -3.35
C PRO A 86 6.22 22.09 -4.06
N GLN A 87 5.21 22.18 -4.90
CA GLN A 87 4.81 23.43 -5.56
C GLN A 87 4.19 24.42 -4.57
N SER A 88 3.50 23.90 -3.56
CA SER A 88 2.95 24.69 -2.46
C SER A 88 2.79 23.83 -1.22
N VAL A 89 2.84 24.49 -0.06
CA VAL A 89 2.49 23.92 1.23
C VAL A 89 1.37 24.75 1.82
N GLU A 90 0.21 24.13 2.02
CA GLU A 90 -0.90 24.72 2.76
C GLU A 90 -0.86 24.19 4.20
N ARG A 91 -1.13 25.06 5.17
CA ARG A 91 -1.19 24.72 6.58
C ARG A 91 -2.40 25.39 7.21
N ASN A 92 -3.18 24.61 7.94
CA ASN A 92 -4.31 25.07 8.73
C ASN A 92 -4.07 24.68 10.18
N ASP A 93 -3.76 25.65 11.02
CA ASP A 93 -3.61 25.47 12.47
C ASP A 93 -5.00 25.34 13.13
N ASP A 94 -5.13 24.43 14.08
CA ASP A 94 -6.34 24.34 14.89
C ASP A 94 -6.35 25.53 15.88
N PRO A 95 -7.44 26.30 15.98
CA PRO A 95 -7.51 27.42 16.93
C PRO A 95 -7.61 26.97 18.39
N ASP A 96 -8.09 25.74 18.64
CA ASP A 96 -8.43 25.24 19.97
C ASP A 96 -7.31 24.40 20.61
N ASP A 97 -6.39 23.86 19.81
CA ASP A 97 -5.18 23.18 20.28
C ASP A 97 -3.95 23.50 19.43
N ALA A 98 -2.75 23.19 19.93
CA ALA A 98 -1.50 23.45 19.21
C ALA A 98 -1.25 22.45 18.04
N SER A 99 -2.31 21.87 17.47
CA SER A 99 -2.24 20.97 16.32
C SER A 99 -2.42 21.72 15.00
N PHE A 100 -2.11 21.05 13.89
CA PHE A 100 -2.34 21.58 12.56
C PHE A 100 -2.55 20.47 11.54
N THR A 101 -3.17 20.82 10.41
CA THR A 101 -3.16 19.98 9.21
C THR A 101 -2.35 20.68 8.12
N ALA A 102 -1.49 19.92 7.44
CA ALA A 102 -0.66 20.42 6.35
C ALA A 102 -0.86 19.58 5.09
N TRP A 103 -0.97 20.26 3.95
CA TRP A 103 -1.07 19.67 2.62
C TRP A 103 0.12 20.12 1.76
N LEU A 104 0.91 19.16 1.32
CA LEU A 104 2.04 19.37 0.42
C LEU A 104 1.62 18.99 -1.00
N HIS A 105 1.61 19.95 -1.91
CA HIS A 105 1.14 19.78 -3.28
C HIS A 105 2.31 19.51 -4.23
N TYR A 106 2.30 18.34 -4.88
CA TYR A 106 3.33 17.91 -5.81
C TYR A 106 2.77 17.76 -7.22
N GLY A 107 3.06 18.71 -8.10
CA GLY A 107 2.37 18.74 -9.39
C GLY A 107 0.90 19.13 -9.22
N ARG A 108 0.17 19.15 -10.34
CA ARG A 108 -1.23 19.62 -10.34
C ARG A 108 -2.17 18.79 -9.47
N ASP A 109 -1.83 17.53 -9.21
CA ASP A 109 -2.82 16.55 -8.76
C ASP A 109 -2.28 15.50 -7.75
N THR A 110 -1.06 15.64 -7.22
CA THR A 110 -0.58 14.78 -6.11
C THR A 110 -0.52 15.59 -4.81
N ILE A 111 -1.10 15.06 -3.73
CA ILE A 111 -1.17 15.72 -2.42
C ILE A 111 -0.71 14.74 -1.34
N VAL A 112 0.17 15.22 -0.45
CA VAL A 112 0.57 14.50 0.75
C VAL A 112 0.10 15.30 1.97
N GLU A 113 -0.65 14.64 2.84
CA GLU A 113 -1.31 15.26 3.99
C GLU A 113 -0.73 14.72 5.29
N TYR A 114 -0.37 15.64 6.18
CA TYR A 114 0.10 15.37 7.53
C TYR A 114 -0.74 16.12 8.55
N HIS A 115 -0.98 15.48 9.69
CA HIS A 115 -1.47 16.14 10.89
C HIS A 115 -0.30 16.31 11.88
N GLY A 116 -0.06 17.53 12.35
CA GLY A 116 0.87 17.81 13.43
C GLY A 116 0.14 17.87 14.76
N PHE A 117 0.59 17.10 15.74
CA PHE A 117 -0.01 17.04 17.06
C PHE A 117 0.59 18.10 18.00
N ALA A 118 -0.16 18.47 19.04
CA ALA A 118 0.30 19.42 20.06
C ALA A 118 1.59 19.01 20.78
N ASP A 119 1.91 17.71 20.81
CA ASP A 119 3.16 17.18 21.38
C ASP A 119 4.35 17.22 20.41
N GLY A 120 4.18 17.80 19.23
CA GLY A 120 5.19 17.94 18.18
C GLY A 120 5.34 16.72 17.26
N ARG A 121 4.57 15.64 17.47
CA ARG A 121 4.56 14.51 16.51
C ARG A 121 3.91 14.93 15.19
N LEU A 122 4.32 14.26 14.11
CA LEU A 122 3.63 14.30 12.83
C LEU A 122 3.02 12.94 12.51
N GLY A 123 1.79 12.96 11.99
CA GLY A 123 1.06 11.80 11.53
C GLY A 123 0.70 11.93 10.07
N LEU A 124 1.23 11.05 9.22
CA LEU A 124 0.73 10.92 7.85
C LEU A 124 -0.75 10.50 7.89
N THR A 125 -1.63 11.33 7.33
CA THR A 125 -3.08 11.08 7.22
C THR A 125 -3.46 10.63 5.82
N SER A 126 -2.85 11.19 4.77
CA SER A 126 -3.17 10.81 3.40
C SER A 126 -2.03 11.02 2.40
N ILE A 127 -2.01 10.18 1.37
CA ILE A 127 -1.26 10.41 0.13
C ILE A 127 -2.24 10.18 -1.01
N GLU A 128 -2.55 11.21 -1.79
CA GLU A 128 -3.38 11.11 -2.98
C GLU A 128 -2.53 11.32 -4.23
N LEU A 129 -2.49 10.31 -5.10
CA LEU A 129 -1.71 10.29 -6.33
C LEU A 129 -2.65 10.33 -7.52
N ARG A 130 -2.42 11.26 -8.44
CA ARG A 130 -3.16 11.34 -9.72
C ARG A 130 -2.26 11.47 -10.95
N SER A 131 -0.96 11.61 -10.74
CA SER A 131 0.04 11.64 -11.81
C SER A 131 0.66 10.24 -12.02
N PRO A 132 0.89 9.79 -13.26
CA PRO A 132 1.53 8.50 -13.55
C PRO A 132 3.02 8.46 -13.16
N LYS A 133 3.63 9.63 -12.88
CA LYS A 133 4.99 9.72 -12.35
C LYS A 133 5.09 9.17 -10.93
N TRP A 134 3.97 9.14 -10.21
CA TRP A 134 3.88 8.63 -8.85
C TRP A 134 3.29 7.23 -8.81
N GLY A 135 3.56 6.47 -7.75
CA GLY A 135 2.89 5.20 -7.53
C GLY A 135 3.24 4.54 -6.21
N LEU A 136 2.50 3.50 -5.86
CA LEU A 136 2.77 2.67 -4.69
C LEU A 136 3.19 1.29 -5.15
N GLU A 137 4.37 0.85 -4.72
CA GLU A 137 4.79 -0.53 -4.88
C GLU A 137 4.31 -1.33 -3.68
N ILE A 138 3.37 -2.23 -3.94
CA ILE A 138 2.78 -3.15 -2.97
C ILE A 138 3.19 -4.56 -3.40
N GLY A 139 3.90 -5.29 -2.54
CA GLY A 139 4.58 -6.50 -2.97
C GLY A 139 5.65 -6.18 -4.03
N SER A 140 5.54 -6.78 -5.22
CA SER A 140 6.47 -6.50 -6.34
C SER A 140 5.83 -5.72 -7.50
N LYS A 141 4.59 -5.24 -7.31
CA LYS A 141 3.85 -4.57 -8.38
C LYS A 141 3.43 -3.17 -7.99
N LYS A 142 3.55 -2.27 -8.96
CA LYS A 142 3.15 -0.87 -8.85
C LYS A 142 1.63 -0.72 -8.99
N LEU A 143 1.04 0.11 -8.14
CA LEU A 143 -0.29 0.68 -8.23
C LEU A 143 -0.12 2.18 -8.44
N SER A 144 -0.36 2.66 -9.65
CA SER A 144 -0.20 4.07 -10.00
C SER A 144 -1.33 4.56 -10.91
N PRO A 145 -1.62 5.87 -10.89
CA PRO A 145 -2.43 6.48 -11.93
C PRO A 145 -1.89 6.17 -13.34
N GLY A 146 -2.79 6.05 -14.31
CA GLY A 146 -2.46 5.79 -15.71
C GLY A 146 -2.25 4.32 -16.09
N ILE A 147 -2.10 3.39 -15.13
CA ILE A 147 -2.01 1.96 -15.48
C ILE A 147 -3.35 1.42 -15.94
N GLU A 148 -3.32 0.50 -16.89
CA GLU A 148 -4.53 -0.21 -17.31
C GLU A 148 -5.09 -1.06 -16.15
N ILE A 149 -6.42 -1.04 -15.98
CA ILE A 149 -7.11 -1.91 -15.02
C ILE A 149 -6.77 -3.39 -15.29
N ALA A 150 -6.51 -3.76 -16.54
CA ALA A 150 -6.10 -5.10 -16.94
C ALA A 150 -4.75 -5.52 -16.32
N GLY A 151 -3.85 -4.56 -16.08
CA GLY A 151 -2.54 -4.76 -15.47
C GLY A 151 -2.57 -4.90 -13.94
N LEU A 152 -3.70 -4.61 -13.30
CA LEU A 152 -3.90 -4.88 -11.87
C LEU A 152 -4.00 -6.39 -11.62
N ASP A 153 -3.56 -6.82 -10.44
CA ASP A 153 -3.81 -8.18 -9.97
C ASP A 153 -5.33 -8.48 -9.97
N LYS A 154 -5.70 -9.72 -10.29
CA LYS A 154 -7.10 -10.15 -10.38
C LYS A 154 -7.91 -9.85 -9.11
N LYS A 155 -7.31 -9.98 -7.91
CA LYS A 155 -7.97 -9.71 -6.62
C LYS A 155 -8.14 -8.22 -6.39
N VAL A 156 -7.12 -7.42 -6.72
CA VAL A 156 -7.17 -5.94 -6.67
C VAL A 156 -8.20 -5.42 -7.65
N ARG A 157 -8.16 -5.84 -8.91
CA ARG A 157 -9.15 -5.46 -9.94
C ARG A 157 -10.58 -5.75 -9.52
N ARG A 158 -10.84 -6.91 -8.91
CA ARG A 158 -12.19 -7.31 -8.48
C ARG A 158 -12.76 -6.38 -7.41
N SER A 159 -11.92 -5.81 -6.54
CA SER A 159 -12.42 -4.91 -5.49
C SER A 159 -12.98 -3.60 -6.04
N ALA A 160 -12.55 -3.17 -7.24
CA ALA A 160 -13.11 -1.99 -7.91
C ALA A 160 -14.50 -2.24 -8.53
N VAL A 161 -14.82 -3.49 -8.86
CA VAL A 161 -16.04 -3.87 -9.58
C VAL A 161 -17.20 -4.22 -8.62
N SER A 162 -16.91 -4.48 -7.35
CA SER A 162 -17.88 -4.90 -6.34
C SER A 162 -18.66 -3.76 -5.65
N GLY A 163 -18.49 -2.51 -6.04
CA GLY A 163 -19.25 -1.37 -5.49
C GLY A 163 -20.57 -1.10 -6.24
N ASN A 164 -21.54 -0.46 -5.58
CA ASN A 164 -22.86 -0.02 -6.12
C ASN A 164 -22.80 0.85 -7.40
N LEU A 165 -21.60 1.21 -7.88
CA LEU A 165 -21.36 1.96 -9.11
C LEU A 165 -21.15 1.08 -10.35
N SER A 166 -21.07 -0.26 -10.22
CA SER A 166 -20.96 -1.18 -11.35
C SER A 166 -22.32 -1.41 -12.03
N LYS A 167 -22.93 -0.35 -12.56
CA LYS A 167 -23.92 -0.53 -13.63
C LYS A 167 -23.18 -1.16 -14.80
N LYS A 168 -23.74 -2.25 -15.36
CA LYS A 168 -23.24 -3.19 -16.40
C LYS A 168 -22.47 -2.63 -17.63
N LYS A 169 -22.23 -1.32 -17.72
CA LYS A 169 -21.50 -0.65 -18.81
C LYS A 169 -20.42 0.35 -18.34
N ASN A 170 -20.28 0.65 -17.05
CA ASN A 170 -19.28 1.60 -16.55
C ASN A 170 -18.03 0.87 -16.06
N LYS A 171 -16.87 1.20 -16.66
CA LYS A 171 -15.54 0.76 -16.20
C LYS A 171 -15.05 1.54 -14.96
N SER A 172 -15.82 2.53 -14.52
CA SER A 172 -15.55 3.31 -13.32
C SER A 172 -15.94 2.54 -12.06
N GLY A 173 -15.04 2.52 -11.08
CA GLY A 173 -15.18 1.79 -9.84
C GLY A 173 -14.23 2.32 -8.77
N LEU A 174 -14.53 2.01 -7.51
CA LEU A 174 -13.67 2.31 -6.37
C LEU A 174 -13.18 1.00 -5.80
N GLY A 175 -11.88 0.75 -5.92
CA GLY A 175 -11.24 -0.41 -5.32
C GLY A 175 -10.59 -0.05 -4.00
N THR A 176 -10.56 -1.03 -3.11
CA THR A 176 -9.99 -0.91 -1.77
C THR A 176 -9.05 -2.10 -1.50
N ILE A 177 -7.92 -1.82 -0.86
CA ILE A 177 -7.03 -2.81 -0.25
C ILE A 177 -6.93 -2.46 1.24
N TYR A 178 -7.39 -3.35 2.10
CA TYR A 178 -7.36 -3.13 3.54
C TYR A 178 -5.95 -3.33 4.11
N ILE A 179 -5.68 -2.63 5.21
CA ILE A 179 -4.50 -2.87 6.04
C ILE A 179 -4.97 -3.66 7.26
N GLU A 180 -4.34 -4.77 7.56
CA GLU A 180 -4.64 -5.57 8.75
C GLU A 180 -4.20 -4.83 10.03
N LYS A 181 -5.00 -4.96 11.09
CA LYS A 181 -4.67 -4.44 12.40
C LYS A 181 -3.45 -5.20 12.97
N PRO A 182 -2.44 -4.50 13.51
CA PRO A 182 -1.27 -5.15 14.10
C PRO A 182 -1.67 -6.17 15.16
N ASN A 183 -1.07 -7.36 15.09
CA ASN A 183 -1.25 -8.44 16.07
C ASN A 183 -2.70 -8.93 16.27
N ALA A 184 -3.61 -8.64 15.33
CA ALA A 184 -5.04 -8.92 15.48
C ALA A 184 -5.48 -10.27 14.90
N SER A 185 -4.65 -10.95 14.11
CA SER A 185 -4.98 -12.23 13.49
C SER A 185 -5.01 -13.34 14.54
N LYS A 186 -6.16 -13.49 15.22
CA LYS A 186 -6.46 -14.66 16.06
C LYS A 186 -7.45 -15.56 15.31
N ASN A 187 -7.14 -16.85 15.25
CA ASN A 187 -8.04 -17.89 14.73
C ASN A 187 -8.51 -17.69 13.28
N GLY A 188 -7.64 -17.17 12.40
CA GLY A 188 -7.95 -17.01 10.97
C GLY A 188 -8.91 -15.86 10.63
N LYS A 189 -9.31 -15.05 11.62
CA LYS A 189 -10.12 -13.85 11.39
C LYS A 189 -9.20 -12.63 11.31
N VAL A 190 -9.11 -12.06 10.10
CA VAL A 190 -8.35 -10.83 9.84
C VAL A 190 -9.22 -9.63 10.16
N GLU A 191 -8.75 -8.76 11.04
CA GLU A 191 -9.42 -7.51 11.38
C GLU A 191 -8.75 -6.33 10.66
N PRO A 192 -9.48 -5.52 9.88
CA PRO A 192 -8.95 -4.30 9.30
C PRO A 192 -8.52 -3.28 10.36
N LEU A 193 -7.40 -2.60 10.11
CA LEU A 193 -6.88 -1.51 10.94
C LEU A 193 -7.90 -0.38 11.00
N MET A 194 -8.20 0.06 12.24
CA MET A 194 -9.18 1.12 12.51
C MET A 194 -10.51 0.92 11.79
N ASN A 195 -11.04 -0.31 11.83
CA ASN A 195 -12.30 -0.69 11.18
C ASN A 195 -12.31 -0.45 9.65
N GLY A 196 -11.12 -0.39 9.03
CA GLY A 196 -10.96 -0.12 7.60
C GLY A 196 -10.84 1.37 7.27
N MET A 197 -10.75 2.26 8.25
CA MET A 197 -10.52 3.67 7.95
C MET A 197 -9.07 3.94 7.50
N THR A 198 -8.14 3.03 7.82
CA THR A 198 -6.78 3.02 7.30
C THR A 198 -6.65 1.98 6.19
N GLN A 199 -6.53 2.43 4.94
CA GLN A 199 -6.58 1.58 3.74
C GLN A 199 -5.93 2.24 2.52
N PHE A 200 -5.65 1.43 1.49
CA PHE A 200 -5.41 1.94 0.15
C PHE A 200 -6.72 1.95 -0.64
N ASN A 201 -6.94 3.02 -1.39
CA ASN A 201 -8.04 3.18 -2.32
C ASN A 201 -7.50 3.45 -3.71
N PHE A 202 -8.23 3.04 -4.74
CA PHE A 202 -7.97 3.49 -6.09
C PHE A 202 -9.28 3.65 -6.86
N LYS A 203 -9.35 4.70 -7.68
CA LYS A 203 -10.48 4.94 -8.56
C LYS A 203 -10.10 4.52 -9.97
N THR A 204 -10.96 3.76 -10.62
CA THR A 204 -10.83 3.44 -12.04
C THR A 204 -11.70 4.38 -12.86
N GLY A 205 -11.20 4.75 -14.05
CA GLY A 205 -11.89 5.62 -14.99
C GLY A 205 -12.66 4.87 -16.06
N GLU A 206 -13.52 5.59 -16.78
CA GLU A 206 -14.27 5.06 -17.93
C GLU A 206 -13.36 4.61 -19.09
N THR A 207 -12.16 5.20 -19.16
CA THR A 207 -11.10 4.87 -20.12
C THR A 207 -10.46 3.50 -19.88
N GLY A 208 -10.74 2.84 -18.75
CA GLY A 208 -10.14 1.55 -18.41
C GLY A 208 -8.77 1.65 -17.74
N THR A 209 -8.40 2.82 -17.21
CA THR A 209 -7.18 3.05 -16.44
C THR A 209 -7.48 3.39 -14.98
N VAL A 210 -6.49 3.28 -14.10
CA VAL A 210 -6.53 3.86 -12.76
C VAL A 210 -6.38 5.38 -12.87
N GLU A 211 -7.32 6.15 -12.29
CA GLU A 211 -7.29 7.61 -12.27
C GLU A 211 -6.61 8.16 -11.01
N VAL A 212 -6.89 7.53 -9.87
CA VAL A 212 -6.44 8.00 -8.56
C VAL A 212 -5.99 6.79 -7.74
N VAL A 213 -4.90 6.95 -7.00
CA VAL A 213 -4.46 6.03 -5.96
C VAL A 213 -4.33 6.83 -4.67
N ARG A 214 -4.93 6.36 -3.58
CA ARG A 214 -4.92 7.07 -2.30
C ARG A 214 -4.55 6.14 -1.15
N ILE A 215 -3.68 6.59 -0.26
CA ILE A 215 -3.56 6.09 1.10
C ILE A 215 -4.44 6.99 1.97
N SER A 216 -5.34 6.39 2.74
CA SER A 216 -6.08 7.07 3.78
C SER A 216 -5.73 6.43 5.11
N ARG A 217 -5.43 7.24 6.12
CA ARG A 217 -5.08 6.80 7.46
C ARG A 217 -5.70 7.72 8.48
N ILE A 218 -6.39 7.12 9.45
CA ILE A 218 -6.69 7.84 10.68
C ILE A 218 -5.48 7.70 11.58
N VAL A 219 -5.02 8.84 12.10
CA VAL A 219 -3.94 8.88 13.07
C VAL A 219 -4.59 9.00 14.44
N PRO A 220 -4.35 8.05 15.37
CA PRO A 220 -4.86 8.19 16.73
C PRO A 220 -4.18 9.39 17.42
N ASN A 221 -4.99 10.19 18.11
CA ASN A 221 -4.55 11.27 18.99
C ASN A 221 -3.61 10.73 20.08
#